data_AF-A0A7S3EUR0-F1
#
_entry.id   AF-A0A7S3EUR0-F1
#
_cell.length_a   1.000
_cell.length_b   1.000
_cell.length_c   1.000
_cell.angle_alpha   90.00
_cell.angle_beta   90.00
_cell.angle_gamma   90.00
#
_symmetry.space_group_name_H-M   'P 1'
#
loop_
_entity.id
_entity.type
_entity.pdbx_description
1 polymer ?
#
loop_
_entity_poly.entity_id
_entity_poly.type
_entity_poly.pdbx_seq_one_letter_code
_entity_poly.pdbx_strand_id
1 'polypeptide(L)'
;ALWSCGVVLVAMLFKLFPMQQATRRDWRYRRLEQLQKMGRHATASIILGWYNKPNTLSPDLCSVIHAALSTRVSQRASATHILDMPWLRKHMPKSMGWSTLRNVVRLSFHVPSLPL
;
A
#
# COMPACT_ATOMS: atom_id res chain seq x y z
N ALA A 1 -9.49 -1.30 -3.19
CA ALA A 1 -8.51 -2.31 -2.72
C ALA A 1 -7.23 -1.62 -2.25
N LEU A 2 -6.57 -2.08 -1.18
CA LEU A 2 -5.38 -1.43 -0.59
C LEU A 2 -4.18 -1.32 -1.53
N TRP A 3 -4.09 -2.23 -2.49
CA TRP A 3 -3.12 -2.14 -3.57
C TRP A 3 -3.19 -0.79 -4.29
N SER A 4 -4.40 -0.40 -4.73
CA SER A 4 -4.61 0.88 -5.41
C SER A 4 -4.21 2.07 -4.53
N CYS A 5 -4.51 2.00 -3.22
CA CYS A 5 -4.07 3.03 -2.28
C CYS A 5 -2.54 3.13 -2.21
N GLY A 6 -1.84 2.00 -2.17
CA GLY A 6 -0.37 1.97 -2.21
C GLY A 6 0.21 2.57 -3.50
N VAL A 7 -0.41 2.26 -4.66
CA VAL A 7 -0.01 2.84 -5.96
C VAL A 7 -0.21 4.36 -5.95
N VAL A 8 -1.37 4.83 -5.50
CA VAL A 8 -1.67 6.28 -5.41
C VAL A 8 -0.72 6.97 -4.45
N LEU A 9 -0.38 6.36 -3.31
CA LEU A 9 0.59 6.91 -2.36
C LEU A 9 1.97 7.11 -3.02
N VAL A 10 2.47 6.10 -3.74
CA VAL A 10 3.73 6.23 -4.51
C VAL A 10 3.62 7.34 -5.55
N ALA A 11 2.51 7.43 -6.27
CA ALA A 11 2.29 8.48 -7.26
C ALA A 11 2.27 9.88 -6.67
N MET A 12 1.66 10.06 -5.49
CA MET A 12 1.66 11.34 -4.79
C MET A 12 3.07 11.76 -4.34
N LEU A 13 3.84 10.82 -3.80
CA LEU A 13 5.18 11.08 -3.24
C LEU A 13 6.25 11.30 -4.32
N PHE A 14 6.18 10.57 -5.44
CA PHE A 14 7.27 10.52 -6.42
C PHE A 14 6.88 10.92 -7.84
N LYS A 15 5.61 11.28 -8.07
CA LYS A 15 5.06 11.63 -9.38
C LYS A 15 5.29 10.54 -10.44
N LEU A 16 5.24 9.27 -10.02
CA LEU A 16 5.39 8.11 -10.89
C LEU A 16 4.39 7.02 -10.55
N PHE A 17 4.02 6.21 -11.54
CA PHE A 17 3.29 4.98 -11.30
C PHE A 17 4.27 3.82 -11.10
N PRO A 18 4.16 3.04 -10.01
CA PRO A 18 5.12 1.98 -9.71
C PRO A 18 5.13 0.90 -10.80
N MET A 19 3.98 0.65 -11.43
CA MET A 19 3.80 -0.29 -12.53
C MET A 19 2.59 0.12 -13.38
N GLN A 20 2.53 -0.35 -14.63
CA GLN A 20 1.40 -0.11 -15.54
C GLN A 20 0.24 -1.07 -15.24
N GLN A 21 0.56 -2.33 -14.90
CA GLN A 21 -0.47 -3.33 -14.56
C GLN A 21 -0.04 -4.16 -13.35
N ALA A 22 -1.01 -4.49 -12.48
CA ALA A 22 -0.83 -5.39 -11.36
C ALA A 22 -0.98 -6.86 -11.77
N THR A 23 -0.31 -7.25 -12.86
CA THR A 23 -0.38 -8.60 -13.45
C THR A 23 1.01 -9.08 -13.81
N ARG A 24 1.16 -10.40 -14.00
CA ARG A 24 2.43 -10.98 -14.46
C ARG A 24 2.84 -10.56 -15.89
N ARG A 25 2.00 -9.82 -16.62
CA ARG A 25 2.38 -9.25 -17.92
C ARG A 25 3.33 -8.04 -17.74
N ASP A 26 3.22 -7.32 -16.63
CA ASP A 26 4.17 -6.25 -16.29
C ASP A 26 5.43 -6.86 -15.65
N TRP A 27 6.60 -6.59 -16.23
CA TRP A 27 7.87 -7.10 -15.71
C TRP A 27 8.18 -6.56 -14.31
N ARG A 28 7.72 -5.35 -13.97
CA ARG A 28 7.89 -4.73 -12.65
C ARG A 28 7.12 -5.49 -11.59
N TYR A 29 5.86 -5.85 -11.88
CA TYR A 29 5.06 -6.66 -10.98
C TYR A 29 5.70 -8.05 -10.77
N ARG A 30 6.13 -8.72 -11.85
CA ARG A 30 6.84 -10.02 -11.74
C ARG A 30 8.10 -9.90 -10.89
N ARG A 31 8.89 -8.85 -11.10
CA ARG A 31 10.14 -8.63 -10.36
C ARG A 31 9.88 -8.37 -8.88
N LEU A 32 8.86 -7.57 -8.56
CA LEU A 32 8.45 -7.34 -7.17
C LEU A 32 7.96 -8.63 -6.51
N GLU A 33 7.15 -9.42 -7.20
CA GLU A 33 6.67 -10.72 -6.71
C GLU A 33 7.84 -11.64 -6.37
N GLN A 34 8.83 -11.75 -7.27
CA GLN A 34 10.03 -12.56 -7.03
C GLN A 34 10.82 -12.08 -5.80
N LEU A 35 11.09 -10.78 -5.71
CA LEU A 35 11.89 -10.22 -4.61
C LEU A 35 11.18 -10.36 -3.26
N GLN A 36 9.86 -10.13 -3.20
CA GLN A 36 9.07 -10.35 -1.99
C GLN A 36 9.05 -11.82 -1.59
N LYS A 37 8.98 -12.76 -2.56
CA LYS A 37 9.09 -14.21 -2.28
C LYS A 37 10.45 -14.59 -1.68
N MET A 38 11.51 -13.86 -2.01
CA MET A 38 12.86 -14.04 -1.44
C MET A 38 13.04 -13.34 -0.08
N GLY A 39 11.97 -12.82 0.54
CA GLY A 39 12.05 -12.12 1.83
C GLY A 39 12.61 -10.69 1.73
N ARG A 40 12.63 -10.08 0.54
CA ARG A 40 13.03 -8.66 0.40
C ARG A 40 11.85 -7.76 0.73
N HIS A 41 11.90 -7.13 1.90
CA HIS A 41 10.84 -6.24 2.39
C HIS A 41 11.01 -4.76 2.01
N ALA A 42 12.01 -4.43 1.19
CA ALA A 42 12.32 -3.06 0.76
C ALA A 42 11.51 -2.61 -0.48
N THR A 43 10.17 -2.75 -0.46
CA THR A 43 9.31 -2.49 -1.64
C THR A 43 9.51 -1.11 -2.25
N ALA A 44 9.56 -0.05 -1.43
CA ALA A 44 9.76 1.31 -1.93
C ALA A 44 11.12 1.46 -2.64
N SER A 45 12.21 0.98 -2.03
CA SER A 45 13.54 1.02 -2.64
C SER A 45 13.62 0.24 -3.95
N ILE A 46 12.98 -0.94 -4.02
CA ILE A 46 12.92 -1.77 -5.23
C ILE A 46 12.24 -1.00 -6.36
N ILE A 47 11.07 -0.41 -6.08
CA ILE A 47 10.30 0.35 -7.07
C ILE A 47 11.10 1.55 -7.55
N LEU A 48 11.63 2.37 -6.64
CA LEU A 48 12.38 3.58 -6.97
C LEU A 48 13.66 3.28 -7.75
N GLY A 49 14.32 2.15 -7.44
CA GLY A 49 15.48 1.67 -8.16
C GLY A 49 15.22 1.43 -9.66
N TRP A 50 14.02 0.97 -10.04
CA TRP A 50 13.67 0.83 -11.47
C TRP A 50 13.59 2.15 -12.23
N TYR A 51 13.44 3.26 -11.52
CA TYR A 51 13.33 4.61 -12.08
C TYR A 51 14.56 5.46 -11.77
N ASN A 52 15.66 4.86 -11.31
CA ASN A 52 16.89 5.56 -10.89
C ASN A 52 16.62 6.70 -9.90
N LYS A 53 15.68 6.50 -8.97
CA LYS A 53 15.36 7.47 -7.91
C LYS A 53 15.92 7.00 -6.57
N PRO A 54 16.50 7.89 -5.75
CA PRO A 54 16.88 7.55 -4.39
C PRO A 54 15.64 7.33 -3.52
N ASN A 55 15.73 6.42 -2.55
CA ASN A 55 14.71 6.29 -1.52
C ASN A 55 14.99 7.27 -0.38
N THR A 56 14.20 8.34 -0.31
CA THR A 56 14.29 9.39 0.72
C THR A 56 13.25 9.25 1.83
N LEU A 57 12.48 8.14 1.83
CA LEU A 57 11.41 7.94 2.80
C LEU A 57 11.93 7.45 4.14
N SER A 58 11.18 7.75 5.20
CA SER A 58 11.44 7.15 6.51
C SER A 58 11.16 5.63 6.48
N PRO A 59 11.81 4.85 7.38
CA PRO A 59 11.57 3.42 7.51
C PRO A 59 10.08 3.07 7.77
N ASP A 60 9.38 3.88 8.57
CA ASP A 60 7.97 3.65 8.88
C ASP A 60 7.07 3.79 7.65
N LEU A 61 7.34 4.79 6.80
CA LEU A 61 6.59 5.00 5.56
C LEU A 61 6.91 3.91 4.53
N CYS A 62 8.16 3.46 4.47
CA CYS A 62 8.54 2.30 3.65
C CYS A 62 7.76 1.04 4.06
N SER A 63 7.57 0.83 5.36
CA SER A 63 6.78 -0.29 5.88
C SER A 63 5.31 -0.20 5.46
N VAL A 64 4.71 0.99 5.51
CA VAL A 64 3.33 1.22 5.01
C VAL A 64 3.21 0.89 3.53
N ILE A 65 4.15 1.36 2.70
CA ILE A 65 4.18 1.05 1.26
C ILE A 65 4.35 -0.45 1.03
N HIS A 66 5.24 -1.11 1.78
CA HIS A 66 5.43 -2.56 1.68
C HIS A 66 4.15 -3.32 1.98
N ALA A 67 3.49 -3.01 3.10
CA ALA A 67 2.25 -3.65 3.53
C ALA A 67 1.11 -3.48 2.51
N ALA A 68 0.98 -2.28 1.91
CA ALA A 68 -0.03 -1.99 0.90
C ALA A 68 0.26 -2.66 -0.46
N LEU A 69 1.53 -2.76 -0.84
CA LEU A 69 2.00 -3.31 -2.12
C LEU A 69 2.57 -4.73 -2.01
N SER A 70 2.12 -5.51 -1.03
CA SER A 70 2.33 -6.96 -1.00
C SER A 70 1.63 -7.62 -2.19
N THR A 71 2.41 -8.34 -3.00
CA THR A 71 1.94 -9.06 -4.19
C THR A 71 1.11 -10.29 -3.83
N ARG A 72 1.47 -10.99 -2.75
CA ARG A 72 0.66 -12.07 -2.17
C ARG A 72 -0.52 -11.49 -1.38
N VAL A 73 -1.74 -11.89 -1.73
CA VAL A 73 -2.96 -11.43 -1.06
C VAL A 73 -2.96 -11.77 0.42
N SER A 74 -2.50 -12.97 0.79
CA SER A 74 -2.38 -13.41 2.20
C SER A 74 -1.37 -12.61 3.03
N GLN A 75 -0.45 -11.88 2.39
CA GLN A 75 0.54 -11.02 3.05
C GLN A 75 0.22 -9.53 2.89
N ARG A 76 -0.90 -9.20 2.22
CA ARG A 76 -1.35 -7.82 2.10
C ARG A 76 -2.09 -7.45 3.37
N ALA A 77 -1.58 -6.44 4.07
CA ALA A 77 -2.20 -5.95 5.29
C ALA A 77 -3.64 -5.51 5.03
N SER A 78 -4.49 -5.62 6.06
CA SER A 78 -5.82 -5.03 6.05
C SER A 78 -5.75 -3.50 6.21
N ALA A 79 -6.87 -2.82 5.94
CA ALA A 79 -6.91 -1.36 6.05
C ALA A 79 -6.76 -0.93 7.51
N THR A 80 -7.37 -1.69 8.42
CA THR A 80 -7.23 -1.48 9.86
C THR A 80 -5.78 -1.63 10.33
N HIS A 81 -5.09 -2.68 9.86
CA HIS A 81 -3.68 -2.87 10.19
C HIS A 81 -2.80 -1.73 9.69
N ILE A 82 -3.01 -1.28 8.45
CA ILE A 82 -2.25 -0.15 7.87
C ILE A 82 -2.49 1.13 8.67
N LEU A 83 -3.74 1.44 9.00
CA LEU A 83 -4.07 2.62 9.82
C LEU A 83 -3.33 2.59 11.16
N ASP A 84 -3.19 1.41 11.77
CA ASP A 84 -2.47 1.21 13.04
C ASP A 84 -0.94 1.27 12.93
N MET A 85 -0.36 1.40 11.73
CA MET A 85 1.09 1.48 11.58
C MET A 85 1.67 2.80 12.11
N PRO A 86 2.93 2.81 12.62
CA PRO A 86 3.52 3.95 13.30
C PRO A 86 3.44 5.27 12.52
N TRP A 87 3.72 5.23 11.20
CA TRP A 87 3.68 6.42 10.37
C TRP A 87 2.28 7.05 10.32
N LEU A 88 1.24 6.24 10.12
CA LEU A 88 -0.14 6.73 10.05
C LEU A 88 -0.61 7.18 11.42
N ARG A 89 -0.39 6.39 12.49
CA ARG A 89 -0.74 6.79 13.86
C ARG A 89 -0.14 8.14 14.27
N LYS A 90 1.11 8.40 13.90
CA LYS A 90 1.81 9.65 14.23
C LYS A 90 1.24 10.87 13.49
N HIS A 91 0.81 10.70 12.24
CA HIS A 91 0.37 11.81 11.38
C HIS A 91 -1.15 11.89 11.22
N MET A 92 -1.90 11.01 11.86
CA MET A 92 -3.36 11.02 11.82
C MET A 92 -3.89 12.28 12.55
N PRO A 93 -4.80 13.05 11.94
CA PRO A 93 -5.34 14.25 12.58
C PRO A 93 -6.06 13.90 13.88
N LYS A 94 -5.80 14.64 14.96
CA LYS A 94 -6.50 14.46 16.25
C LYS A 94 -8.01 14.67 16.15
N SER A 95 -8.46 15.49 15.20
CA SER A 95 -9.87 15.75 14.89
C SER A 95 -10.56 14.57 14.19
N MET A 96 -9.77 13.69 13.56
CA MET A 96 -10.25 12.47 12.96
C MET A 96 -10.13 11.36 14.01
N GLY A 97 -11.12 11.26 14.89
CA GLY A 97 -11.16 10.18 15.88
C GLY A 97 -11.14 8.80 15.21
N TRP A 98 -10.45 7.83 15.80
CA TRP A 98 -10.45 6.42 15.37
C TRP A 98 -11.85 5.80 15.25
N SER A 99 -12.84 6.38 15.94
CA SER A 99 -14.27 6.10 15.80
C SER A 99 -14.81 6.53 14.44
N THR A 100 -14.50 7.76 14.01
CA THR A 100 -14.92 8.33 12.71
C THR A 100 -14.34 7.53 11.54
N LEU A 101 -13.04 7.18 11.58
CA LEU A 101 -12.42 6.37 10.52
C LEU A 101 -12.96 4.94 10.47
N ARG A 102 -13.18 4.29 11.62
CA ARG A 102 -13.78 2.95 11.64
C ARG A 102 -15.19 2.96 11.02
N ASN A 103 -15.97 4.02 11.24
CA ASN A 103 -17.29 4.15 10.62
C ASN A 103 -17.20 4.36 9.10
N VAL A 104 -16.29 5.20 8.60
CA VAL A 104 -16.08 5.38 7.14
C VAL A 104 -15.60 4.10 6.46
N VAL A 105 -14.68 3.37 7.10
CA VAL A 105 -14.19 2.07 6.61
C VAL A 105 -15.32 1.02 6.64
N ARG A 106 -16.11 0.95 7.72
CA ARG A 106 -17.23 0.00 7.86
C ARG A 106 -18.35 0.26 6.84
N LEU A 107 -18.63 1.52 6.52
CA LEU A 107 -19.62 1.91 5.50
C LEU A 107 -19.17 1.54 4.08
N SER A 108 -17.87 1.57 3.80
CA SER A 108 -17.33 1.27 2.47
C SER A 108 -17.33 -0.22 2.10
N PHE A 109 -17.60 -1.12 3.05
CA PHE A 109 -17.64 -2.59 2.83
C PHE A 109 -19.03 -3.21 3.03
N HIS A 110 -20.07 -2.41 3.30
CA HIS A 110 -21.45 -2.89 3.23
C HIS A 110 -21.91 -2.83 1.78
N VAL A 111 -21.68 -3.90 1.02
CA VAL A 111 -22.34 -4.10 -0.27
C VAL A 111 -23.78 -4.53 0.07
N PRO A 112 -24.82 -3.75 -0.24
CA PRO A 112 -26.17 -4.26 -0.12
C PRO A 112 -26.28 -5.41 -1.11
N SER A 113 -26.54 -6.61 -0.61
CA SER A 113 -26.95 -7.75 -1.42
C SER A 113 -28.19 -7.33 -2.20
N LEU A 114 -28.07 -7.21 -3.53
CA LEU A 114 -29.23 -7.07 -4.41
C LEU A 114 -30.11 -8.31 -4.23
N PRO A 115 -31.43 -8.15 -4.00
CA PRO A 115 -32.33 -9.29 -4.04
C PRO A 115 -32.32 -9.87 -5.46
N LEU A 116 -32.18 -11.20 -5.53
CA LEU A 116 -32.35 -11.98 -6.76
C LEU A 116 -33.80 -11.90 -7.26
#